data_AF-B4K054-F1
#
_entry.id   AF-B4K054-F1
#
_cell.length_a   1.000
_cell.length_b   1.000
_cell.length_c   1.000
_cell.angle_alpha   90.00
_cell.angle_beta   90.00
_cell.angle_gamma   90.00
#
_symmetry.space_group_name_H-M   'P 1'
#
loop_
_entity.id
_entity.type
_entity.pdbx_description
1 polymer ?
#
loop_
_entity_poly.entity_id
_entity_poly.type
_entity_poly.pdbx_seq_one_letter_code
_entity_poly.pdbx_strand_id
1 'polypeptide(L)'
;MEDSNEEIEPCRSIGPHESDAVKSQAIIKLSPVQVPAHFKRLECNTNLNLPPLNWLTTSHSSHGLHQALYQSAGFASFRLGQMFPDCVGELLKLPYSAKSAISMVVHKVGNTLLLDEFDIQKYLLRKSDDDWKWLRTFILEHILAYEDEQQHNFCLKERSREALQTKNLLSKFLYHSLKQTGDADSDAPQLLTSRRTGLPITGPVLPEPKIEENVPDPKSSHAFNRNVVWTFEDIRMLIGTDMPIFGGPNRPCISLRLPDAAQPINVLTGIDYWLDNLMCNVPEVVMCYHLDGIVQKYEIIQTEDLPYLENSQFSPQVVRNVAHNIFGLSQGECNQSGTHFTGCFKGRNDDVLKLYDLTTLLPESE
;
A
#
# COMPACT_ATOMS: atom_id res chain seq x y z
N MET A 1 -31.36 -20.36 -12.52
CA MET A 1 -31.63 -19.10 -11.81
C MET A 1 -30.55 -18.15 -12.29
N GLU A 2 -30.96 -17.25 -13.17
CA GLU A 2 -30.09 -16.39 -13.97
C GLU A 2 -29.24 -15.47 -13.07
N ASP A 3 -27.95 -15.35 -13.41
CA ASP A 3 -26.97 -14.51 -12.73
C ASP A 3 -27.40 -13.04 -12.82
N SER A 4 -28.13 -12.54 -11.82
CA SER A 4 -28.44 -11.11 -11.65
C SER A 4 -27.21 -10.28 -11.23
N ASN A 5 -26.00 -10.73 -11.62
CA ASN A 5 -24.73 -10.02 -11.49
C ASN A 5 -24.48 -9.05 -12.66
N GLU A 6 -25.40 -8.97 -13.63
CA GLU A 6 -25.22 -8.22 -14.86
C GLU A 6 -25.62 -6.74 -14.69
N GLU A 7 -24.67 -5.87 -15.07
CA GLU A 7 -24.70 -4.41 -15.09
C GLU A 7 -24.69 -3.70 -13.72
N ILE A 8 -23.49 -3.63 -13.11
CA ILE A 8 -23.17 -2.49 -12.25
C ILE A 8 -23.16 -1.25 -13.14
N GLU A 9 -23.92 -0.22 -12.76
CA GLU A 9 -24.00 1.00 -13.55
C GLU A 9 -22.64 1.70 -13.64
N PRO A 10 -22.23 2.18 -14.82
CA PRO A 10 -21.04 3.02 -14.95
C PRO A 10 -21.26 4.33 -14.21
N CYS A 11 -20.20 4.82 -13.57
CA CYS A 11 -20.24 6.13 -12.91
C CYS A 11 -20.52 7.23 -13.94
N ARG A 12 -21.49 8.09 -13.63
CA ARG A 12 -21.94 9.18 -14.52
C ARG A 12 -21.30 10.53 -14.18
N SER A 13 -20.64 10.64 -13.02
CA SER A 13 -20.02 11.87 -12.52
C SER A 13 -18.54 11.97 -12.92
N ILE A 14 -18.27 11.75 -14.21
CA ILE A 14 -16.95 11.89 -14.82
C ILE A 14 -17.00 13.13 -15.72
N GLY A 15 -16.13 14.10 -15.47
CA GLY A 15 -16.05 15.30 -16.30
C GLY A 15 -15.54 14.97 -17.72
N PRO A 16 -15.85 15.80 -18.74
CA PRO A 16 -15.23 15.66 -20.06
C PRO A 16 -13.72 15.82 -19.92
N HIS A 17 -12.97 14.84 -20.40
CA HIS A 17 -11.52 14.83 -20.29
C HIS A 17 -10.87 14.20 -21.52
N GLU A 18 -9.70 14.72 -21.90
CA GLU A 18 -8.78 13.99 -22.76
C GLU A 18 -7.96 13.06 -21.85
N SER A 19 -7.94 11.77 -22.17
CA SER A 19 -7.15 10.79 -21.44
C SER A 19 -5.67 11.10 -21.66
N ASP A 20 -5.04 11.69 -20.65
CA ASP A 20 -3.60 11.83 -20.58
C ASP A 20 -3.04 10.44 -20.28
N ALA A 21 -2.72 9.68 -21.34
CA ALA A 21 -2.26 8.31 -21.22
C ALA A 21 -0.93 8.24 -20.42
N VAL A 22 -1.03 7.87 -19.15
CA VAL A 22 0.13 7.54 -18.31
C VAL A 22 0.53 6.10 -18.58
N LYS A 23 1.80 5.87 -18.92
CA LYS A 23 2.30 4.52 -19.16
C LYS A 23 2.53 3.83 -17.82
N SER A 24 1.71 2.84 -17.51
CA SER A 24 1.85 2.02 -16.33
C SER A 24 1.80 0.54 -16.71
N GLN A 25 2.74 -0.25 -16.21
CA GLN A 25 2.76 -1.70 -16.40
C GLN A 25 3.13 -2.37 -15.08
N ALA A 26 2.28 -3.27 -14.59
CA ALA A 26 2.56 -4.06 -13.39
C ALA A 26 2.64 -5.55 -13.72
N ILE A 27 3.76 -6.18 -13.36
CA ILE A 27 4.03 -7.61 -13.61
C ILE A 27 4.19 -8.34 -12.29
N ILE A 28 3.28 -9.27 -12.00
CA ILE A 28 3.33 -10.11 -10.81
C ILE A 28 4.54 -11.04 -10.89
N LYS A 29 5.40 -11.03 -9.86
CA LYS A 29 6.55 -11.92 -9.72
C LYS A 29 6.29 -13.07 -8.76
N LEU A 30 5.63 -12.77 -7.64
CA LEU A 30 5.28 -13.74 -6.61
C LEU A 30 3.86 -13.46 -6.14
N SER A 31 3.04 -14.50 -6.03
CA SER A 31 1.69 -14.41 -5.47
C SER A 31 1.35 -15.71 -4.75
N PRO A 32 1.28 -15.75 -3.42
CA PRO A 32 0.66 -16.85 -2.69
C PRO A 32 -0.83 -17.04 -3.05
N VAL A 33 -1.51 -15.97 -3.51
CA VAL A 33 -2.92 -16.04 -3.94
C VAL A 33 -2.97 -16.43 -5.43
N GLN A 34 -3.40 -17.65 -5.72
CA GLN A 34 -3.39 -18.20 -7.10
C GLN A 34 -4.58 -17.73 -7.96
N VAL A 35 -5.75 -17.48 -7.36
CA VAL A 35 -6.96 -17.09 -8.09
C VAL A 35 -7.66 -15.92 -7.36
N PRO A 36 -8.08 -14.85 -8.07
CA PRO A 36 -8.90 -13.79 -7.51
C PRO A 36 -10.18 -14.34 -6.88
N ALA A 37 -10.63 -13.72 -5.79
CA ALA A 37 -11.89 -14.10 -5.18
C ALA A 37 -13.06 -13.79 -6.11
N HIS A 38 -14.05 -14.68 -6.19
CA HIS A 38 -15.25 -14.38 -6.96
C HIS A 38 -16.07 -13.28 -6.29
N PHE A 39 -16.29 -12.19 -7.02
CA PHE A 39 -17.08 -11.06 -6.54
C PHE A 39 -18.56 -11.44 -6.42
N LYS A 40 -19.14 -11.11 -5.28
CA LYS A 40 -20.58 -11.14 -5.02
C LYS A 40 -21.05 -9.72 -4.71
N ARG A 41 -21.92 -9.17 -5.55
CA ARG A 41 -22.59 -7.89 -5.29
C ARG A 41 -23.54 -8.02 -4.08
N LEU A 42 -23.51 -7.04 -3.19
CA LEU A 42 -24.47 -6.95 -2.08
C LEU A 42 -25.73 -6.23 -2.51
N GLU A 43 -26.87 -6.64 -1.97
CA GLU A 43 -28.14 -5.96 -2.20
C GLU A 43 -28.15 -4.59 -1.51
N CYS A 44 -28.85 -3.63 -2.12
CA CYS A 44 -29.13 -2.35 -1.47
C CYS A 44 -29.87 -2.61 -0.14
N ASN A 45 -29.61 -1.78 0.86
CA ASN A 45 -30.06 -1.92 2.25
C ASN A 45 -29.41 -3.04 3.07
N THR A 46 -28.37 -3.72 2.55
CA THR A 46 -27.58 -4.65 3.36
C THR A 46 -26.88 -3.90 4.50
N ASN A 47 -27.01 -4.41 5.73
CA ASN A 47 -26.39 -3.82 6.92
C ASN A 47 -25.00 -4.41 7.18
N LEU A 48 -23.95 -3.66 6.82
CA LEU A 48 -22.54 -4.03 7.00
C LEU A 48 -22.06 -3.93 8.45
N ASN A 49 -22.84 -3.36 9.36
CA ASN A 49 -22.50 -3.36 10.79
C ASN A 49 -22.55 -4.79 11.37
N LEU A 50 -23.36 -5.66 10.77
CA LEU A 50 -23.45 -7.06 11.12
C LEU A 50 -22.38 -7.86 10.37
N PRO A 51 -21.50 -8.59 11.09
CA PRO A 51 -20.47 -9.39 10.45
C PRO A 51 -21.07 -10.59 9.72
N PRO A 52 -20.52 -10.99 8.57
CA PRO A 52 -20.90 -12.26 7.93
C PRO A 52 -20.34 -13.46 8.72
N LEU A 53 -20.91 -14.65 8.50
CA LEU A 53 -20.51 -15.88 9.21
C LEU A 53 -19.03 -16.26 9.00
N ASN A 54 -18.47 -15.90 7.84
CA ASN A 54 -17.07 -16.15 7.49
C ASN A 54 -16.12 -15.00 7.92
N TRP A 55 -16.60 -14.00 8.67
CA TRP A 55 -15.77 -12.86 9.07
C TRP A 55 -14.57 -13.33 9.90
N LEU A 56 -13.38 -12.83 9.56
CA LEU A 56 -12.10 -13.17 10.22
C LEU A 56 -11.65 -14.63 10.05
N THR A 57 -12.27 -15.40 9.14
CA THR A 57 -11.80 -16.76 8.84
C THR A 57 -10.46 -16.73 8.10
N THR A 58 -9.50 -17.55 8.55
CA THR A 58 -8.15 -17.67 7.97
C THR A 58 -8.02 -18.83 6.99
N SER A 59 -9.13 -19.35 6.46
CA SER A 59 -9.16 -20.47 5.52
C SER A 59 -8.47 -20.12 4.20
N HIS A 60 -8.12 -21.13 3.39
CA HIS A 60 -7.56 -20.95 2.05
C HIS A 60 -8.48 -20.14 1.11
N SER A 61 -9.79 -20.12 1.40
CA SER A 61 -10.80 -19.28 0.75
C SER A 61 -10.78 -17.81 1.17
N SER A 62 -9.89 -17.39 2.06
CA SER A 62 -9.77 -15.97 2.46
C SER A 62 -9.11 -15.11 1.38
N HIS A 63 -8.55 -15.70 0.30
CA HIS A 63 -7.98 -15.01 -0.87
C HIS A 63 -7.06 -13.80 -0.52
N GLY A 64 -6.34 -13.88 0.61
CA GLY A 64 -5.45 -12.80 1.08
C GLY A 64 -6.14 -11.68 1.85
N LEU A 65 -7.46 -11.72 2.08
CA LEU A 65 -8.20 -10.68 2.83
C LEU A 65 -7.68 -10.50 4.25
N HIS A 66 -7.32 -11.59 4.94
CA HIS A 66 -6.78 -11.50 6.30
C HIS A 66 -5.46 -10.72 6.33
N GLN A 67 -4.59 -10.94 5.35
CA GLN A 67 -3.32 -10.21 5.19
C GLN A 67 -3.60 -8.71 4.98
N ALA A 68 -4.44 -8.39 4.00
CA ALA A 68 -4.82 -7.02 3.63
C ALA A 68 -5.39 -6.19 4.79
N LEU A 69 -6.14 -6.84 5.67
CA LEU A 69 -6.88 -6.14 6.72
C LEU A 69 -6.15 -6.11 8.06
N TYR A 70 -5.33 -7.12 8.37
CA TYR A 70 -4.85 -7.32 9.74
C TYR A 70 -3.34 -7.47 9.89
N GLN A 71 -2.59 -7.72 8.81
CA GLN A 71 -1.13 -7.65 8.90
C GLN A 71 -0.67 -6.22 8.65
N SER A 72 -0.04 -5.63 9.67
CA SER A 72 0.79 -4.45 9.48
C SER A 72 2.10 -4.95 8.88
N ALA A 73 2.44 -4.47 7.70
CA ALA A 73 3.78 -4.64 7.17
C ALA A 73 4.74 -4.00 8.18
N GLY A 74 5.55 -4.83 8.84
CA GLY A 74 6.64 -4.39 9.72
C GLY A 74 7.89 -4.14 8.90
N PHE A 75 8.88 -3.50 9.52
CA PHE A 75 10.18 -3.15 8.95
C PHE A 75 10.94 -4.38 8.45
N ALA A 76 11.33 -4.44 7.16
CA ALA A 76 12.40 -5.34 6.71
C ALA A 76 12.99 -4.96 5.34
N SER A 77 14.06 -4.16 5.35
CA SER A 77 14.91 -3.89 4.16
C SER A 77 15.74 -5.12 3.71
N PHE A 78 15.85 -6.16 4.54
CA PHE A 78 16.75 -7.28 4.32
C PHE A 78 16.12 -8.51 3.64
N ARG A 79 14.82 -8.51 3.33
CA ARG A 79 14.12 -9.64 2.69
C ARG A 79 13.61 -9.26 1.30
N LEU A 80 14.54 -9.18 0.33
CA LEU A 80 14.37 -8.70 -1.04
C LEU A 80 13.90 -7.24 -1.10
N GLY A 81 14.46 -6.44 -2.01
CA GLY A 81 14.20 -4.99 -2.10
C GLY A 81 12.78 -4.61 -2.50
N GLN A 82 11.81 -4.93 -1.67
CA GLN A 82 10.38 -4.71 -1.83
C GLN A 82 10.02 -3.39 -1.15
N MET A 83 9.46 -2.47 -1.93
CA MET A 83 8.86 -1.24 -1.43
C MET A 83 7.43 -1.53 -0.97
N PHE A 84 7.00 -0.87 0.10
CA PHE A 84 5.59 -0.89 0.51
C PHE A 84 4.79 0.07 -0.39
N PRO A 85 3.55 -0.29 -0.80
CA PRO A 85 2.73 0.55 -1.67
C PRO A 85 2.38 1.86 -0.96
N ASP A 86 2.12 1.78 0.34
CA ASP A 86 1.83 2.91 1.22
C ASP A 86 2.96 3.96 1.18
N CYS A 87 4.23 3.53 1.20
CA CYS A 87 5.37 4.46 1.18
C CYS A 87 5.46 5.23 -0.14
N VAL A 88 5.37 4.52 -1.26
CA VAL A 88 5.43 5.14 -2.60
C VAL A 88 4.19 6.00 -2.83
N GLY A 89 3.02 5.54 -2.40
CA GLY A 89 1.76 6.30 -2.46
C GLY A 89 1.84 7.62 -1.72
N GLU A 90 2.32 7.63 -0.46
CA GLU A 90 2.50 8.86 0.31
C GLU A 90 3.46 9.86 -0.36
N LEU A 91 4.58 9.38 -0.91
CA LEU A 91 5.53 10.22 -1.65
C LEU A 91 4.88 10.86 -2.90
N LEU A 92 4.10 10.08 -3.65
CA LEU A 92 3.45 10.55 -4.86
C LEU A 92 2.29 11.53 -4.59
N LYS A 93 1.69 11.48 -3.39
CA LYS A 93 0.64 12.40 -2.92
C LYS A 93 1.19 13.72 -2.36
N LEU A 94 2.50 13.90 -2.26
CA LEU A 94 3.13 15.06 -1.63
C LEU A 94 2.59 16.44 -2.08
N PRO A 95 2.33 16.71 -3.38
CA PRO A 95 1.80 18.01 -3.80
C PRO A 95 0.37 18.27 -3.33
N TYR A 96 -0.38 17.21 -3.03
CA TYR A 96 -1.77 17.26 -2.63
C TYR A 96 -1.94 17.20 -1.11
N SER A 97 -0.87 16.88 -0.38
CA SER A 97 -0.88 16.69 1.07
C SER A 97 0.09 17.64 1.77
N ALA A 98 -0.38 18.87 2.02
CA ALA A 98 0.37 19.87 2.81
C ALA A 98 0.48 19.47 4.30
N LYS A 99 -0.50 18.73 4.81
CA LYS A 99 -0.61 18.38 6.24
C LYS A 99 0.01 17.03 6.60
N SER A 100 0.35 16.19 5.62
CA SER A 100 0.96 14.88 5.88
C SER A 100 2.45 15.04 6.17
N ALA A 101 2.90 14.34 7.20
CA ALA A 101 4.32 14.17 7.47
C ALA A 101 4.79 12.89 6.77
N ILE A 102 5.99 12.94 6.20
CA ILE A 102 6.63 11.76 5.61
C ILE A 102 7.93 11.52 6.34
N SER A 103 8.15 10.27 6.75
CA SER A 103 9.42 9.83 7.28
C SER A 103 9.78 8.48 6.67
N MET A 104 10.85 8.48 5.91
CA MET A 104 11.32 7.31 5.18
C MET A 104 12.82 7.19 5.25
N VAL A 105 13.30 5.96 5.20
CA VAL A 105 14.73 5.66 5.08
C VAL A 105 14.99 5.14 3.67
N VAL A 106 16.02 5.67 3.05
CA VAL A 106 16.50 5.29 1.73
C VAL A 106 17.85 4.59 1.90
N HIS A 107 17.95 3.33 1.46
CA HIS A 107 19.21 2.62 1.40
C HIS A 107 19.62 2.38 -0.05
N LYS A 108 20.85 2.75 -0.42
CA LYS A 108 21.41 2.37 -1.72
C LYS A 108 22.22 1.08 -1.61
N VAL A 109 21.85 0.09 -2.41
CA VAL A 109 22.60 -1.17 -2.58
C VAL A 109 22.87 -1.38 -4.06
N GLY A 110 24.13 -1.17 -4.48
CA GLY A 110 24.50 -1.21 -5.90
C GLY A 110 23.74 -0.16 -6.71
N ASN A 111 22.95 -0.61 -7.70
CA ASN A 111 22.11 0.25 -8.54
C ASN A 111 20.63 0.24 -8.13
N THR A 112 20.33 -0.22 -6.91
CA THR A 112 18.96 -0.34 -6.39
C THR A 112 18.81 0.52 -5.15
N LEU A 113 17.72 1.27 -5.09
CA LEU A 113 17.30 2.02 -3.93
C LEU A 113 16.23 1.22 -3.19
N LEU A 114 16.39 1.06 -1.89
CA LEU A 114 15.41 0.48 -0.99
C LEU A 114 14.76 1.63 -0.22
N LEU A 115 13.44 1.64 -0.17
CA LEU A 115 12.65 2.66 0.52
C LEU A 115 11.82 1.99 1.60
N ASP A 116 11.99 2.44 2.84
CA ASP A 116 11.29 1.91 4.01
C ASP A 116 10.61 3.03 4.80
N GLU A 117 9.40 2.75 5.33
CA GLU A 117 8.69 3.64 6.26
C GLU A 117 9.46 3.72 7.59
N PHE A 118 9.73 4.94 8.10
CA PHE A 118 10.38 5.12 9.40
C PHE A 118 9.49 5.88 10.38
N ASP A 119 8.86 5.15 11.31
CA ASP A 119 8.04 5.77 12.36
C ASP A 119 8.92 6.28 13.51
N ILE A 120 9.24 7.58 13.45
CA ILE A 120 10.03 8.29 14.46
C ILE A 120 9.44 8.14 15.85
N GLN A 121 8.12 8.26 16.01
CA GLN A 121 7.49 8.20 17.32
C GLN A 121 7.58 6.79 17.91
N LYS A 122 7.28 5.77 17.11
CA LYS A 122 7.42 4.37 17.52
C LYS A 122 8.86 4.05 17.91
N TYR A 123 9.84 4.62 17.20
CA TYR A 123 11.26 4.50 17.55
C TYR A 123 11.58 5.21 18.88
N LEU A 124 11.13 6.46 19.07
CA LEU A 124 11.41 7.24 20.28
C LEU A 124 10.76 6.70 21.56
N LEU A 125 9.63 5.99 21.45
CA LEU A 125 8.91 5.40 22.58
C LEU A 125 9.53 4.08 23.11
N ARG A 126 10.48 3.49 22.38
CA ARG A 126 11.15 2.27 22.83
C ARG A 126 12.21 2.57 23.89
N LYS A 127 12.45 1.59 24.78
CA LYS A 127 13.67 1.58 25.60
C LYS A 127 14.85 1.55 24.64
N SER A 128 15.79 2.47 24.79
CA SER A 128 16.94 2.59 23.90
C SER A 128 17.81 1.34 24.02
N ASP A 129 18.00 0.65 22.89
CA ASP A 129 19.22 -0.13 22.68
C ASP A 129 20.39 0.85 22.51
N ASP A 130 21.55 0.51 23.06
CA ASP A 130 22.74 1.38 23.05
C ASP A 130 23.21 1.71 21.63
N ASP A 131 22.94 0.81 20.67
CA ASP A 131 23.50 0.84 19.31
C ASP A 131 22.99 2.02 18.44
N TRP A 132 21.85 2.63 18.78
CA TRP A 132 21.23 3.68 17.96
C TRP A 132 21.03 5.01 18.71
N LYS A 133 21.73 5.22 19.83
CA LYS A 133 21.67 6.49 20.57
C LYS A 133 21.94 7.71 19.70
N TRP A 134 22.87 7.60 18.75
CA TRP A 134 23.21 8.67 17.80
C TRP A 134 21.99 9.12 16.98
N LEU A 135 21.17 8.17 16.50
CA LEU A 135 19.99 8.47 15.68
C LEU A 135 18.93 9.16 16.52
N ARG A 136 18.76 8.71 17.76
CA ARG A 136 17.85 9.37 18.72
C ARG A 136 18.26 10.83 18.96
N THR A 137 19.54 11.09 19.22
CA THR A 137 20.06 12.44 19.42
C THR A 137 19.86 13.29 18.17
N PHE A 138 20.21 12.75 17.00
CA PHE A 138 20.01 13.42 15.71
C PHE A 138 18.55 13.81 15.48
N ILE A 139 17.59 12.89 15.69
CA ILE A 139 16.16 13.15 15.55
C ILE A 139 15.73 14.29 16.49
N LEU A 140 16.14 14.24 17.77
CA LEU A 140 15.77 15.24 18.75
C LEU A 140 16.32 16.63 18.39
N GLU A 141 17.58 16.70 17.95
CA GLU A 141 18.28 17.97 17.68
C GLU A 141 17.96 18.58 16.31
N HIS A 142 17.76 17.76 15.27
CA HIS A 142 17.67 18.24 13.89
C HIS A 142 16.27 18.14 13.29
N ILE A 143 15.44 17.23 13.81
CA ILE A 143 14.07 17.02 13.31
C ILE A 143 13.06 17.65 14.26
N LEU A 144 13.17 17.40 15.57
CA LEU A 144 12.20 17.87 16.56
C LEU A 144 12.48 19.25 17.15
N ALA A 145 13.75 19.67 17.26
CA ALA A 145 14.09 20.96 17.88
C ALA A 145 13.65 22.20 17.09
N TYR A 146 13.30 22.04 15.81
CA TYR A 146 12.90 23.14 14.92
C TYR A 146 11.38 23.29 14.75
N GLU A 147 10.58 22.39 15.34
CA GLU A 147 9.12 22.42 15.21
C GLU A 147 8.45 22.93 16.50
N ASP A 148 7.42 23.77 16.32
CA ASP A 148 6.62 24.39 17.39
C ASP A 148 6.04 23.30 18.31
N GLU A 149 6.09 23.51 19.64
CA GLU A 149 5.76 22.52 20.70
C GLU A 149 4.36 21.85 20.54
N GLN A 150 3.49 22.39 19.70
CA GLN A 150 2.14 21.87 19.45
C GLN A 150 2.04 20.90 18.25
N GLN A 151 3.11 20.67 17.47
CA GLN A 151 3.06 19.92 16.21
C GLN A 151 3.87 18.62 16.16
N HIS A 152 4.39 18.13 17.30
CA HIS A 152 5.24 16.93 17.42
C HIS A 152 4.61 15.56 17.01
N ASN A 153 3.53 15.56 16.25
CA ASN A 153 2.84 14.36 15.81
C ASN A 153 3.42 13.80 14.50
N PHE A 154 4.61 13.21 14.54
CA PHE A 154 5.13 12.35 13.46
C PHE A 154 4.44 10.98 13.40
N CYS A 155 3.27 10.82 14.03
CA CYS A 155 2.47 9.62 13.88
C CYS A 155 1.99 9.53 12.43
N LEU A 156 2.59 8.60 11.68
CA LEU A 156 2.21 8.32 10.29
C LEU A 156 0.85 7.59 10.20
N LYS A 157 0.39 6.96 11.30
CA LYS A 157 -0.83 6.16 11.30
C LYS A 157 -1.91 6.79 12.15
N GLU A 158 -2.95 7.32 11.50
CA GLU A 158 -4.17 7.77 12.16
C GLU A 158 -4.84 6.57 12.87
N ARG A 159 -4.71 6.53 14.20
CA ARG A 159 -5.42 5.57 15.07
C ARG A 159 -6.69 6.17 15.64
N SER A 160 -7.36 7.03 14.88
CA SER A 160 -8.63 7.61 15.30
C SER A 160 -9.68 6.50 15.43
N ARG A 161 -10.66 6.73 16.31
CA ARG A 161 -11.75 5.77 16.52
C ARG A 161 -12.55 5.60 15.22
N GLU A 162 -12.69 6.68 14.48
CA GLU A 162 -13.34 6.78 13.19
C GLU A 162 -12.58 5.92 12.15
N ALA A 163 -11.26 6.03 12.05
CA ALA A 163 -10.45 5.22 11.13
C ALA A 163 -10.56 3.71 11.43
N LEU A 164 -10.58 3.34 12.73
CA LEU A 164 -10.78 1.96 13.14
C LEU A 164 -12.18 1.45 12.78
N GLN A 165 -13.21 2.29 12.91
CA GLN A 165 -14.58 1.96 12.52
C GLN A 165 -14.69 1.77 11.01
N THR A 166 -14.14 2.67 10.21
CA THR A 166 -14.10 2.56 8.74
C THR A 166 -13.37 1.29 8.30
N LYS A 167 -12.22 0.98 8.91
CA LYS A 167 -11.47 -0.26 8.64
C LYS A 167 -12.27 -1.52 8.99
N ASN A 168 -12.98 -1.50 10.12
CA ASN A 168 -13.84 -2.62 10.53
C ASN A 168 -14.99 -2.83 9.55
N LEU A 169 -15.60 -1.74 9.09
CA LEU A 169 -16.71 -1.77 8.13
C LEU A 169 -16.23 -2.29 6.77
N LEU A 170 -15.10 -1.80 6.27
CA LEU A 170 -14.45 -2.28 5.05
C LEU A 170 -14.15 -3.78 5.13
N SER A 171 -13.62 -4.24 6.27
CA SER A 171 -13.38 -5.67 6.51
C SER A 171 -14.66 -6.48 6.31
N LYS A 172 -15.75 -6.13 7.01
CA LYS A 172 -17.03 -6.85 6.89
C LYS A 172 -17.56 -6.84 5.45
N PHE A 173 -17.48 -5.70 4.78
CA PHE A 173 -17.87 -5.56 3.38
C PHE A 173 -17.09 -6.51 2.44
N LEU A 174 -15.77 -6.58 2.57
CA LEU A 174 -14.96 -7.48 1.74
C LEU A 174 -15.31 -8.95 1.96
N TYR A 175 -15.57 -9.36 3.21
CA TYR A 175 -16.00 -10.73 3.53
C TYR A 175 -17.43 -11.03 3.04
N HIS A 176 -18.34 -10.05 3.11
CA HIS A 176 -19.70 -10.16 2.53
C HIS A 176 -19.64 -10.30 1.00
N SER A 177 -18.67 -9.65 0.37
CA SER A 177 -18.48 -9.65 -1.09
C SER A 177 -17.81 -10.91 -1.64
N LEU A 178 -17.41 -11.86 -0.77
CA LEU A 178 -16.94 -13.17 -1.19
C LEU A 178 -18.12 -14.05 -1.61
N LYS A 179 -18.14 -14.48 -2.88
CA LYS A 179 -19.05 -15.55 -3.31
C LYS A 179 -18.61 -16.85 -2.63
N GLN A 180 -19.43 -17.37 -1.71
CA GLN A 180 -19.21 -18.72 -1.18
C GLN A 180 -19.36 -19.70 -2.33
N THR A 181 -18.26 -20.31 -2.75
CA THR A 181 -18.31 -21.51 -3.57
C THR A 181 -18.91 -22.59 -2.68
N GLY A 182 -20.18 -22.94 -2.91
CA GLY A 182 -20.77 -24.10 -2.24
C GLY A 182 -19.90 -25.33 -2.47
N ASP A 183 -19.86 -26.23 -1.49
CA ASP A 183 -19.13 -27.50 -1.53
C ASP A 183 -19.38 -28.27 -2.84
N ALA A 184 -18.55 -28.04 -3.86
CA ALA A 184 -18.52 -28.75 -5.14
C ALA A 184 -17.23 -28.38 -5.89
N ASP A 185 -16.08 -28.78 -5.36
CA ASP A 185 -15.31 -29.89 -5.90
C ASP A 185 -13.99 -29.99 -5.15
N SER A 186 -13.70 -31.21 -4.71
CA SER A 186 -12.46 -31.61 -4.07
C SER A 186 -11.32 -31.73 -5.09
N ASP A 187 -11.12 -30.71 -5.92
CA ASP A 187 -9.84 -30.50 -6.58
C ASP A 187 -9.11 -29.42 -5.78
N ALA A 188 -8.63 -29.83 -4.61
CA ALA A 188 -7.52 -29.15 -3.99
C ALA A 188 -6.42 -29.05 -5.07
N PRO A 189 -5.97 -27.86 -5.50
CA PRO A 189 -4.73 -27.78 -6.22
C PRO A 189 -3.72 -28.46 -5.30
N GLN A 190 -3.15 -29.57 -5.80
CA GLN A 190 -2.17 -30.35 -5.06
C GLN A 190 -1.23 -29.37 -4.42
N LEU A 191 -1.03 -29.54 -3.12
CA LEU A 191 -0.01 -28.88 -2.35
C LEU A 191 1.31 -29.14 -3.09
N LEU A 192 1.66 -28.26 -4.04
CA LEU A 192 3.02 -27.85 -4.22
C LEU A 192 3.33 -27.16 -2.91
N THR A 193 3.64 -27.99 -1.90
CA THR A 193 4.84 -27.74 -1.13
C THR A 193 5.86 -27.37 -2.18
N SER A 194 6.02 -26.08 -2.42
CA SER A 194 7.29 -25.57 -2.86
C SER A 194 8.23 -25.91 -1.71
N ARG A 195 8.67 -27.18 -1.66
CA ARG A 195 10.10 -27.43 -1.58
C ARG A 195 10.65 -26.40 -2.52
N ARG A 196 11.27 -25.38 -1.93
CA ARG A 196 12.06 -24.37 -2.60
C ARG A 196 13.01 -25.14 -3.50
N THR A 197 12.56 -25.46 -4.70
CA THR A 197 13.41 -25.88 -5.79
C THR A 197 13.97 -24.54 -6.20
N GLY A 198 15.00 -24.13 -5.46
CA GLY A 198 15.77 -22.97 -5.80
C GLY A 198 16.06 -23.09 -7.29
N LEU A 199 15.87 -21.98 -8.01
CA LEU A 199 16.60 -21.79 -9.25
C LEU A 199 18.02 -22.28 -9.00
N PRO A 200 18.65 -23.06 -9.91
CA PRO A 200 20.04 -23.45 -9.75
C PRO A 200 20.88 -22.16 -9.80
N ILE A 201 21.02 -21.52 -8.65
CA ILE A 201 21.91 -20.39 -8.43
C ILE A 201 23.28 -21.04 -8.35
N THR A 202 23.99 -21.05 -9.48
CA THR A 202 25.44 -21.25 -9.50
C THR A 202 26.09 -20.01 -8.86
N GLY A 203 26.11 -19.98 -7.54
CA GLY A 203 26.69 -18.92 -6.74
C GLY A 203 26.56 -19.22 -5.24
N PRO A 204 27.41 -18.62 -4.38
CA PRO A 204 27.31 -18.82 -2.94
C PRO A 204 25.93 -18.32 -2.48
N VAL A 205 25.15 -19.22 -1.87
CA VAL A 205 23.88 -18.88 -1.25
C VAL A 205 24.17 -18.00 -0.05
N LEU A 206 23.74 -16.74 -0.10
CA LEU A 206 23.79 -15.84 1.04
C LEU A 206 22.96 -16.46 2.19
N PRO A 207 23.45 -16.44 3.44
CA PRO A 207 22.66 -16.89 4.58
C PRO A 207 21.34 -16.14 4.61
N GLU A 208 20.23 -16.84 4.82
CA GLU A 208 18.97 -16.15 5.10
C GLU A 208 19.18 -15.28 6.33
N PRO A 209 18.85 -13.97 6.27
CA PRO A 209 18.97 -13.11 7.43
C PRO A 209 18.16 -13.75 8.55
N LYS A 210 18.80 -13.95 9.70
CA LYS A 210 18.08 -14.36 10.91
C LYS A 210 17.00 -13.31 11.14
N ILE A 211 15.80 -13.72 11.54
CA ILE A 211 14.81 -12.78 12.04
C ILE A 211 15.50 -12.10 13.22
N GLU A 212 15.95 -10.86 13.05
CA GLU A 212 16.57 -10.13 14.14
C GLU A 212 15.52 -10.04 15.24
N GLU A 213 15.81 -10.55 16.42
CA GLU A 213 14.87 -10.50 17.55
C GLU A 213 14.53 -9.03 17.93
N ASN A 214 15.33 -8.08 17.40
CA ASN A 214 15.24 -6.64 17.56
C ASN A 214 14.49 -5.91 16.41
N VAL A 215 13.93 -6.60 15.39
CA VAL A 215 13.11 -5.88 14.39
C VAL A 215 11.85 -5.30 15.04
N PRO A 216 11.31 -4.17 14.50
CA PRO A 216 10.19 -3.47 15.09
C PRO A 216 8.88 -4.22 15.26
N ASP A 217 8.75 -5.43 14.74
CA ASP A 217 7.64 -6.32 15.03
C ASP A 217 8.05 -7.79 14.76
N PRO A 218 8.47 -8.55 15.79
CA PRO A 218 8.92 -9.95 15.63
C PRO A 218 7.77 -10.90 15.19
N LYS A 219 6.52 -10.39 15.16
CA LYS A 219 5.34 -11.12 14.66
C LYS A 219 4.94 -10.73 13.24
N SER A 220 5.58 -9.73 12.62
CA SER A 220 5.23 -9.34 11.26
C SER A 220 5.74 -10.39 10.26
N SER A 221 4.80 -11.01 9.55
CA SER A 221 5.12 -11.77 8.35
C SER A 221 5.32 -10.74 7.24
N HIS A 222 6.55 -10.59 6.75
CA HIS A 222 6.86 -9.74 5.58
C HIS A 222 6.41 -10.39 4.25
N ALA A 223 5.42 -11.27 4.30
CA ALA A 223 4.89 -11.94 3.13
C ALA A 223 3.67 -11.16 2.63
N PHE A 224 3.85 -10.45 1.51
CA PHE A 224 2.75 -9.81 0.81
C PHE A 224 1.90 -10.81 0.04
N ASN A 225 0.61 -10.50 -0.14
CA ASN A 225 -0.28 -11.25 -1.02
C ASN A 225 0.26 -11.30 -2.46
N ARG A 226 0.92 -10.22 -2.91
CA ARG A 226 1.56 -10.13 -4.23
C ARG A 226 2.82 -9.29 -4.16
N ASN A 227 3.82 -9.68 -4.93
CA ASN A 227 4.98 -8.85 -5.25
C ASN A 227 4.95 -8.53 -6.74
N VAL A 228 4.96 -7.24 -7.05
CA VAL A 228 4.74 -6.71 -8.39
C VAL A 228 5.93 -5.88 -8.81
N VAL A 229 6.47 -6.15 -9.99
CA VAL A 229 7.36 -5.20 -10.66
C VAL A 229 6.48 -4.20 -11.37
N TRP A 230 6.38 -3.01 -10.78
CA TRP A 230 5.63 -1.89 -11.34
C TRP A 230 6.58 -0.98 -12.11
N THR A 231 6.26 -0.73 -13.38
CA THR A 231 6.94 0.22 -14.23
C THR A 231 5.97 1.37 -14.46
N PHE A 232 6.31 2.53 -13.92
CA PHE A 232 5.56 3.76 -14.07
C PHE A 232 6.41 4.71 -14.90
N GLU A 233 6.00 4.90 -16.15
CA GLU A 233 6.80 5.53 -17.21
C GLU A 233 8.16 4.84 -17.40
N ASP A 234 9.25 5.49 -17.00
CA ASP A 234 10.64 5.02 -17.06
C ASP A 234 11.17 4.55 -15.69
N ILE A 235 10.38 4.69 -14.62
CA ILE A 235 10.77 4.27 -13.28
C ILE A 235 10.26 2.84 -13.03
N ARG A 236 11.17 1.96 -12.62
CA ARG A 236 10.85 0.57 -12.27
C ARG A 236 11.01 0.34 -10.77
N MET A 237 9.96 -0.18 -10.14
CA MET A 237 9.89 -0.47 -8.71
C MET A 237 9.48 -1.92 -8.49
N LEU A 238 9.95 -2.52 -7.39
CA LEU A 238 9.44 -3.77 -6.88
C LEU A 238 8.58 -3.46 -5.65
N ILE A 239 7.27 -3.71 -5.73
CA ILE A 239 6.30 -3.34 -4.70
C ILE A 239 5.62 -4.59 -4.16
N GLY A 240 5.55 -4.72 -2.84
CA GLY A 240 4.75 -5.74 -2.17
C GLY A 240 3.37 -5.20 -1.82
N THR A 241 2.28 -5.80 -2.28
CA THR A 241 0.91 -5.31 -2.06
C THR A 241 0.01 -6.38 -1.46
N ASP A 242 -0.80 -5.96 -0.50
CA ASP A 242 -1.85 -6.79 0.09
C ASP A 242 -3.24 -6.50 -0.47
N MET A 243 -3.34 -5.59 -1.44
CA MET A 243 -4.61 -5.17 -2.02
C MET A 243 -5.46 -6.39 -2.47
N PRO A 244 -6.69 -6.54 -1.94
CA PRO A 244 -7.61 -7.56 -2.41
C PRO A 244 -8.03 -7.31 -3.85
N ILE A 245 -7.94 -8.35 -4.68
CA ILE A 245 -8.40 -8.34 -6.06
C ILE A 245 -9.48 -9.38 -6.21
N PHE A 246 -10.61 -8.95 -6.76
CA PHE A 246 -11.74 -9.81 -7.06
C PHE A 246 -11.83 -10.04 -8.56
N GLY A 247 -12.48 -11.13 -8.94
CA GLY A 247 -12.77 -11.46 -10.33
C GLY A 247 -14.21 -11.97 -10.46
N GLY A 248 -14.70 -12.00 -11.68
CA GLY A 248 -15.99 -12.54 -12.05
C GLY A 248 -15.97 -12.98 -13.51
N PRO A 249 -17.04 -13.65 -13.99
CA PRO A 249 -17.11 -14.22 -15.33
C PRO A 249 -16.82 -13.20 -16.44
N ASN A 250 -17.31 -11.97 -16.27
CA ASN A 250 -17.20 -10.90 -17.26
C ASN A 250 -16.11 -9.86 -16.90
N ARG A 251 -15.50 -9.97 -15.71
CA ARG A 251 -14.55 -8.98 -15.17
C ARG A 251 -13.45 -9.69 -14.40
N PRO A 252 -12.29 -10.00 -15.03
CA PRO A 252 -11.29 -10.87 -14.41
C PRO A 252 -10.56 -10.23 -13.23
N CYS A 253 -10.54 -8.90 -13.15
CA CYS A 253 -9.76 -8.15 -12.17
C CYS A 253 -10.48 -6.85 -11.82
N ILE A 254 -10.99 -6.75 -10.59
CA ILE A 254 -11.62 -5.54 -10.05
C ILE A 254 -11.14 -5.29 -8.63
N SER A 255 -11.05 -4.01 -8.26
CA SER A 255 -10.90 -3.59 -6.86
C SER A 255 -12.24 -3.16 -6.28
N LEU A 256 -12.41 -3.35 -4.97
CA LEU A 256 -13.63 -2.95 -4.26
C LEU A 256 -13.31 -1.83 -3.28
N ARG A 257 -14.12 -0.76 -3.28
CA ARG A 257 -14.03 0.34 -2.33
C ARG A 257 -15.38 0.59 -1.67
N LEU A 258 -15.34 1.09 -0.43
CA LEU A 258 -16.51 1.34 0.39
C LEU A 258 -16.55 2.82 0.83
N PRO A 259 -16.83 3.77 -0.07
CA PRO A 259 -16.99 5.18 0.29
C PRO A 259 -18.29 5.45 1.06
N ASP A 260 -18.24 6.40 1.98
CA ASP A 260 -19.42 6.97 2.64
C ASP A 260 -20.17 7.88 1.66
N ALA A 261 -21.46 7.65 1.47
CA ALA A 261 -22.32 8.43 0.59
C ALA A 261 -22.52 9.88 1.08
N ALA A 262 -22.35 10.14 2.38
CA ALA A 262 -22.46 11.47 2.95
C ALA A 262 -21.20 12.34 2.70
N GLN A 263 -20.07 11.72 2.34
CA GLN A 263 -18.80 12.40 2.14
C GLN A 263 -18.31 12.22 0.70
N PRO A 264 -18.15 13.30 -0.09
CA PRO A 264 -17.60 13.17 -1.42
C PRO A 264 -16.17 12.61 -1.36
N ILE A 265 -15.79 11.83 -2.37
CA ILE A 265 -14.42 11.34 -2.52
C ILE A 265 -13.53 12.57 -2.76
N ASN A 266 -12.62 12.84 -1.82
CA ASN A 266 -11.68 13.93 -1.94
C ASN A 266 -10.51 13.54 -2.87
N VAL A 267 -9.68 14.53 -3.24
CA VAL A 267 -8.53 14.34 -4.14
C VAL A 267 -7.55 13.28 -3.64
N LEU A 268 -7.22 13.26 -2.34
CA LEU A 268 -6.26 12.30 -1.78
C LEU A 268 -6.76 10.86 -1.89
N THR A 269 -8.03 10.63 -1.56
CA THR A 269 -8.67 9.32 -1.69
C THR A 269 -8.77 8.87 -3.16
N GLY A 270 -9.01 9.80 -4.09
CA GLY A 270 -8.97 9.49 -5.52
C GLY A 270 -7.59 9.06 -6.00
N ILE A 271 -6.55 9.76 -5.56
CA ILE A 271 -5.14 9.39 -5.87
C ILE A 271 -4.82 8.01 -5.29
N ASP A 272 -5.24 7.70 -4.06
CA ASP A 272 -5.05 6.39 -3.44
C ASP A 272 -5.69 5.28 -4.27
N TYR A 273 -6.95 5.46 -4.68
CA TYR A 273 -7.66 4.48 -5.50
C TYR A 273 -6.99 4.28 -6.85
N TRP A 274 -6.49 5.35 -7.46
CA TRP A 274 -5.82 5.33 -8.74
C TRP A 274 -4.46 4.64 -8.67
N LEU A 275 -3.61 5.04 -7.71
CA LEU A 275 -2.28 4.46 -7.51
C LEU A 275 -2.36 2.97 -7.15
N ASP A 276 -3.22 2.58 -6.22
CA ASP A 276 -3.40 1.18 -5.84
C ASP A 276 -3.76 0.30 -7.06
N ASN A 277 -4.67 0.79 -7.90
CA ASN A 277 -5.08 0.09 -9.11
C ASN A 277 -3.93 0.02 -10.14
N LEU A 278 -3.21 1.12 -10.37
CA LEU A 278 -2.07 1.15 -11.29
C LEU A 278 -0.94 0.22 -10.86
N MET A 279 -0.59 0.22 -9.56
CA MET A 279 0.43 -0.65 -8.98
C MET A 279 0.05 -2.13 -9.09
N CYS A 280 -1.25 -2.45 -9.09
CA CYS A 280 -1.76 -3.82 -9.15
C CYS A 280 -2.23 -4.25 -10.55
N ASN A 281 -2.13 -3.39 -11.56
CA ASN A 281 -2.68 -3.59 -12.91
C ASN A 281 -4.18 -3.96 -12.89
N VAL A 282 -4.96 -3.26 -12.06
CA VAL A 282 -6.41 -3.42 -11.95
C VAL A 282 -7.08 -2.43 -12.90
N PRO A 283 -7.88 -2.88 -13.88
CA PRO A 283 -8.50 -1.98 -14.86
C PRO A 283 -9.70 -1.22 -14.28
N GLU A 284 -10.45 -1.82 -13.36
CA GLU A 284 -11.74 -1.28 -12.90
C GLU A 284 -11.87 -1.29 -11.38
N VAL A 285 -12.52 -0.27 -10.84
CA VAL A 285 -12.91 -0.21 -9.43
C VAL A 285 -14.42 -0.18 -9.29
N VAL A 286 -14.92 -0.96 -8.34
CA VAL A 286 -16.32 -0.97 -7.94
C VAL A 286 -16.47 -0.19 -6.63
N MET A 287 -17.22 0.90 -6.68
CA MET A 287 -17.58 1.74 -5.54
C MET A 287 -18.90 1.27 -4.95
N CYS A 288 -18.87 0.72 -3.74
CA CYS A 288 -20.06 0.43 -2.95
C CYS A 288 -20.32 1.61 -1.99
N TYR A 289 -21.26 2.48 -2.31
CA TYR A 289 -21.60 3.59 -1.43
C TYR A 289 -22.46 3.12 -0.26
N HIS A 290 -22.16 3.58 0.96
CA HIS A 290 -22.96 3.28 2.15
C HIS A 290 -23.36 4.54 2.90
N LEU A 291 -24.41 4.46 3.70
CA LEU A 291 -24.76 5.47 4.70
C LEU A 291 -24.85 4.74 6.05
N ASP A 292 -24.03 5.12 7.03
CA ASP A 292 -23.98 4.49 8.36
C ASP A 292 -23.82 2.95 8.33
N GLY A 293 -23.07 2.43 7.35
CA GLY A 293 -22.88 1.00 7.13
C GLY A 293 -24.03 0.29 6.41
N ILE A 294 -25.03 1.01 5.92
CA ILE A 294 -26.11 0.47 5.09
C ILE A 294 -25.79 0.72 3.61
N VAL A 295 -25.69 -0.35 2.82
CA VAL A 295 -25.39 -0.30 1.38
C VAL A 295 -26.47 0.50 0.64
N GLN A 296 -26.06 1.48 -0.15
CA GLN A 296 -26.96 2.36 -0.91
C GLN A 296 -26.96 2.01 -2.40
N LYS A 297 -25.79 2.06 -3.04
CA LYS A 297 -25.64 1.87 -4.48
C LYS A 297 -24.25 1.35 -4.84
N TYR A 298 -24.14 0.86 -6.07
CA TYR A 298 -22.89 0.43 -6.69
C TYR A 298 -22.64 1.23 -7.95
N GLU A 299 -21.39 1.64 -8.15
CA GLU A 299 -20.92 2.24 -9.40
C GLU A 299 -19.61 1.57 -9.81
N ILE A 300 -19.38 1.47 -11.12
CA ILE A 300 -18.10 1.02 -11.66
C ILE A 300 -17.40 2.17 -12.37
N ILE A 301 -16.09 2.27 -12.17
CA ILE A 301 -15.25 3.34 -12.71
C ILE A 301 -14.01 2.68 -13.33
N GLN A 302 -13.64 3.08 -14.55
CA GLN A 302 -12.35 2.66 -15.11
C GLN A 302 -11.23 3.34 -14.33
N THR A 303 -10.11 2.66 -14.17
CA THR A 303 -8.97 3.25 -13.45
C THR A 303 -8.47 4.52 -14.14
N GLU A 304 -8.57 4.61 -15.46
CA GLU A 304 -8.23 5.82 -16.22
C GLU A 304 -9.17 7.00 -15.95
N ASP A 305 -10.41 6.75 -15.52
CA ASP A 305 -11.41 7.80 -15.24
C ASP A 305 -11.29 8.39 -13.83
N LEU A 306 -10.60 7.69 -12.90
CA LEU A 306 -10.45 8.11 -11.49
C LEU A 306 -9.93 9.55 -11.31
N PRO A 307 -8.93 10.04 -12.09
CA PRO A 307 -8.45 11.41 -11.99
C PRO A 307 -9.47 12.49 -12.37
N TYR A 308 -10.58 12.10 -13.01
CA TYR A 308 -11.58 13.00 -13.58
C TYR A 308 -12.93 12.94 -12.87
N LEU A 309 -12.99 12.22 -11.73
CA LEU A 309 -14.17 12.17 -10.88
C LEU A 309 -14.50 13.55 -10.29
N GLU A 310 -15.79 13.89 -10.25
CA GLU A 310 -16.27 15.08 -9.53
C GLU A 310 -15.75 15.11 -8.09
N ASN A 311 -15.26 16.27 -7.65
CA ASN A 311 -14.69 16.51 -6.31
C ASN A 311 -13.35 15.81 -6.00
N SER A 312 -12.82 15.00 -6.93
CA SER A 312 -11.55 14.28 -6.79
C SER A 312 -10.61 14.51 -7.98
N GLN A 313 -10.70 15.68 -8.62
CA GLN A 313 -9.91 15.98 -9.82
C GLN A 313 -8.44 16.18 -9.47
N PHE A 314 -7.55 15.42 -10.12
CA PHE A 314 -6.11 15.61 -10.05
C PHE A 314 -5.44 15.38 -11.40
N SER A 315 -4.19 15.81 -11.53
CA SER A 315 -3.43 15.64 -12.76
C SER A 315 -2.49 14.45 -12.64
N PRO A 316 -2.68 13.38 -13.44
CA PRO A 316 -1.73 12.28 -13.50
C PRO A 316 -0.31 12.73 -13.86
N GLN A 317 -0.18 13.81 -14.65
CA GLN A 317 1.10 14.43 -15.03
C GLN A 317 1.84 15.03 -13.82
N VAL A 318 1.12 15.62 -12.87
CA VAL A 318 1.72 16.14 -11.64
C VAL A 318 2.27 14.97 -10.82
N VAL A 319 1.51 13.90 -10.66
CA VAL A 319 1.97 12.69 -9.94
C VAL A 319 3.20 12.07 -10.62
N ARG A 320 3.22 12.03 -11.95
CA ARG A 320 4.38 11.62 -12.74
C ARG A 320 5.61 12.50 -12.48
N ASN A 321 5.45 13.81 -12.56
CA ASN A 321 6.56 14.74 -12.36
C ASN A 321 7.14 14.63 -10.93
N VAL A 322 6.29 14.36 -9.94
CA VAL A 322 6.72 14.08 -8.56
C VAL A 322 7.53 12.80 -8.50
N ALA A 323 7.07 11.72 -9.14
CA ALA A 323 7.84 10.49 -9.23
C ALA A 323 9.23 10.76 -9.82
N HIS A 324 9.30 11.40 -10.99
CA HIS A 324 10.57 11.76 -11.63
C HIS A 324 11.48 12.58 -10.74
N ASN A 325 10.94 13.59 -10.05
CA ASN A 325 11.74 14.45 -9.19
C ASN A 325 12.28 13.69 -7.97
N ILE A 326 11.42 12.95 -7.25
CA ILE A 326 11.83 12.23 -6.04
C ILE A 326 12.85 11.14 -6.38
N PHE A 327 12.54 10.28 -7.35
CA PHE A 327 13.41 9.17 -7.71
C PHE A 327 14.68 9.65 -8.44
N GLY A 328 14.60 10.74 -9.21
CA GLY A 328 15.76 11.38 -9.82
C GLY A 328 16.73 11.97 -8.80
N LEU A 329 16.21 12.68 -7.78
CA LEU A 329 17.02 13.22 -6.68
C LEU A 329 17.69 12.09 -5.88
N SER A 330 16.95 11.05 -5.50
CA SER A 330 17.53 9.92 -4.76
C SER A 330 18.62 9.19 -5.55
N GLN A 331 18.48 9.06 -6.87
CA GLN A 331 19.53 8.47 -7.71
C GLN A 331 20.76 9.38 -7.83
N GLY A 332 20.54 10.69 -7.99
CA GLY A 332 21.60 11.69 -8.16
C GLY A 332 22.44 11.94 -6.92
N GLU A 333 21.81 11.99 -5.74
CA GLU A 333 22.49 12.26 -4.47
C GLU A 333 23.20 11.02 -3.92
N CYS A 334 22.69 9.82 -4.18
CA CYS A 334 23.33 8.58 -3.74
C CYS A 334 24.50 8.15 -4.65
N ASN A 335 25.06 9.02 -5.49
CA ASN A 335 26.04 8.67 -6.55
C ASN A 335 27.42 8.21 -6.07
N GLN A 336 27.73 8.28 -4.77
CA GLN A 336 28.98 7.76 -4.24
C GLN A 336 28.89 6.25 -3.97
N SER A 337 29.95 5.52 -4.29
CA SER A 337 30.03 4.07 -4.12
C SER A 337 30.14 3.72 -2.62
N GLY A 338 29.03 3.38 -1.99
CA GLY A 338 28.96 2.98 -0.57
C GLY A 338 27.52 2.75 -0.11
N THR A 339 27.32 2.05 1.02
CA THR A 339 26.02 1.92 1.69
C THR A 339 25.61 3.27 2.27
N HIS A 340 24.91 4.08 1.47
CA HIS A 340 24.37 5.35 1.93
C HIS A 340 23.05 5.10 2.64
N PHE A 341 22.92 5.61 3.86
CA PHE A 341 21.68 5.66 4.61
C PHE A 341 21.19 7.09 4.57
N THR A 342 20.19 7.36 3.73
CA THR A 342 19.61 8.70 3.61
C THR A 342 18.24 8.72 4.27
N GLY A 343 18.06 9.57 5.27
CA GLY A 343 16.75 9.83 5.88
C GLY A 343 16.01 10.90 5.08
N CYS A 344 14.77 10.62 4.72
CA CYS A 344 13.86 11.54 4.04
C CYS A 344 12.76 11.97 5.03
N PHE A 345 12.69 13.27 5.33
CA PHE A 345 11.77 13.81 6.32
C PHE A 345 11.04 15.04 5.79
N LYS A 346 9.72 15.05 5.96
CA LYS A 346 8.85 16.22 5.78
C LYS A 346 7.96 16.36 7.01
N GLY A 347 8.03 17.53 7.65
CA GLY A 347 7.15 17.90 8.78
C GLY A 347 5.72 18.19 8.34
N ARG A 348 4.77 18.23 9.29
CA ARG A 348 3.39 18.64 8.97
C ARG A 348 3.36 20.13 8.64
N ASN A 349 2.75 20.51 7.51
CA ASN A 349 2.77 21.89 6.99
C ASN A 349 4.16 22.40 6.59
N ASP A 350 5.17 21.54 6.49
CA ASP A 350 6.44 21.91 5.87
C ASP A 350 6.28 21.84 4.34
N ASP A 351 6.74 22.87 3.63
CA ASP A 351 6.69 22.92 2.16
C ASP A 351 7.91 22.23 1.53
N VAL A 352 8.90 21.85 2.35
CA VAL A 352 10.18 21.29 1.89
C VAL A 352 10.34 19.84 2.34
N LEU A 353 10.68 18.96 1.39
CA LEU A 353 11.17 17.61 1.67
C LEU A 353 12.67 17.69 1.96
N LYS A 354 13.10 17.28 3.15
CA LYS A 354 14.50 17.32 3.58
C LYS A 354 15.13 15.93 3.47
N LEU A 355 16.27 15.86 2.78
CA LEU A 355 17.10 14.65 2.68
C LEU A 355 18.33 14.83 3.57
N TYR A 356 18.58 13.87 4.44
CA TYR A 356 19.70 13.86 5.37
C TYR A 356 20.57 12.65 5.10
N ASP A 357 21.86 12.87 4.85
CA ASP A 357 22.84 11.80 4.80
C ASP A 357 23.23 11.38 6.22
N LEU A 358 22.74 10.22 6.66
CA LEU A 358 23.00 9.68 7.99
C LEU A 358 24.21 8.74 7.97
N THR A 359 24.84 8.52 6.82
CA THR A 359 26.02 7.66 6.67
C THR A 359 27.18 8.18 7.52
N THR A 360 27.31 9.50 7.65
CA THR A 360 28.35 10.17 8.46
C THR A 360 28.13 10.07 9.98
N LEU A 361 26.92 9.69 10.40
CA LEU A 361 26.53 9.59 11.81
C LEU A 361 26.59 8.15 12.33
N LEU A 362 26.79 7.18 11.44
CA LEU A 362 27.05 5.80 11.83
C LEU A 362 28.42 5.75 12.54
N PRO A 363 28.50 5.19 13.76
CA PRO A 363 29.79 4.93 14.37
C PRO A 363 30.60 4.01 13.45
N GLU A 364 31.89 4.29 13.27
CA GLU A 364 32.78 3.38 12.56
C GLU A 364 32.66 2.00 13.23
N SER A 365 32.11 1.04 12.49
CA SER A 365 32.08 -0.35 12.93
C SER A 365 33.53 -0.85 12.95
N GLU A 366 34.11 -1.01 14.15
CA GLU A 366 35.40 -1.69 14.37
C GLU A 366 35.39 -3.14 13.87
#